data_AF-A0A7W7YFE2-F1
#
_entry.id   AF-A0A7W7YFE2-F1
#
_cell.length_a   1.000
_cell.length_b   1.000
_cell.length_c   1.000
_cell.angle_alpha   90.00
_cell.angle_beta   90.00
_cell.angle_gamma   90.00
#
_symmetry.space_group_name_H-M   'P 1'
#
loop_
_entity.id
_entity.type
_entity.pdbx_description
1 polymer ?
#
loop_
_entity_poly.entity_id
_entity_poly.type
_entity_poly.pdbx_seq_one_letter_code
_entity_poly.pdbx_strand_id
1 'polypeptide(L)'
;MEDPLNQETYGLLDSGGGRVLEKLGALVASRGCHAAWWRRKLPAAEWRKSVELKKELKEPMKLRIGTLRFLLSAQGGVRVLAPELQELWAQTGQMCAAFTEQQRRPARVLNLFGGSAGGFTLAAAQAGAAVAHVEASADAIKHAREHAAINTLANRDIRWVVDDPVKFAQRERTQAGRYDLIIVDPHTPKDAKRGFELERDLGALLATVSGLLSDKPVGVLLCCRQGAVSPTTLKHLMRQEFSIFGGSVGGGEILLKGAEGVPEVPCGVYATWRKTA
;
A
#
# COMPACT_ATOMS: atom_id res chain seq x y z
N MET A 1 -21.68 -26.15 0.52
CA MET A 1 -21.35 -25.26 1.66
C MET A 1 -20.44 -24.18 1.12
N GLU A 2 -20.88 -22.93 1.12
CA GLU A 2 -19.96 -21.81 0.86
C GLU A 2 -18.86 -21.83 1.93
N ASP A 3 -17.61 -21.72 1.51
CA ASP A 3 -16.48 -21.57 2.41
C ASP A 3 -16.74 -20.36 3.33
N PRO A 4 -16.78 -20.52 4.67
CA PRO A 4 -16.96 -19.39 5.59
C PRO A 4 -15.90 -18.29 5.40
N LEU A 5 -14.74 -18.60 4.77
CA LEU A 5 -13.72 -17.62 4.39
C LEU A 5 -14.14 -16.71 3.22
N ASN A 6 -15.22 -17.00 2.50
CA ASN A 6 -15.73 -16.22 1.36
C ASN A 6 -16.71 -15.11 1.79
N GLN A 7 -17.12 -15.10 3.07
CA GLN A 7 -18.07 -14.12 3.62
C GLN A 7 -17.39 -12.84 4.13
N GLU A 8 -16.06 -12.81 4.23
CA GLU A 8 -15.30 -11.63 4.65
C GLU A 8 -14.32 -11.15 3.57
N THR A 9 -14.40 -11.63 2.33
CA THR A 9 -13.42 -11.27 1.29
C THR A 9 -13.79 -10.04 0.50
N TYR A 10 -12.78 -9.25 0.19
CA TYR A 10 -12.83 -8.26 -0.87
C TYR A 10 -12.76 -8.92 -2.25
N GLY A 11 -13.49 -8.38 -3.22
CA GLY A 11 -13.30 -8.68 -4.63
C GLY A 11 -13.88 -7.61 -5.55
N LEU A 12 -13.19 -7.30 -6.65
CA LEU A 12 -13.75 -6.47 -7.71
C LEU A 12 -14.66 -7.34 -8.60
N LEU A 13 -15.94 -6.99 -8.66
CA LEU A 13 -16.96 -7.73 -9.42
C LEU A 13 -17.09 -7.22 -10.86
N ASP A 14 -17.04 -5.90 -11.05
CA ASP A 14 -17.12 -5.27 -12.37
C ASP A 14 -16.55 -3.85 -12.31
N SER A 15 -16.23 -3.30 -13.47
CA SER A 15 -15.75 -1.94 -13.65
C SER A 15 -16.26 -1.38 -14.97
N GLY A 16 -16.50 -0.07 -15.01
CA GLY A 16 -16.92 0.63 -16.22
C GLY A 16 -18.00 1.69 -15.98
N GLY A 17 -18.21 2.54 -16.98
CA GLY A 17 -19.13 3.67 -16.90
C GLY A 17 -18.79 4.60 -15.73
N GLY A 18 -17.50 4.85 -15.52
CA GLY A 18 -16.98 5.73 -14.49
C GLY A 18 -17.11 5.21 -13.05
N ARG A 19 -17.25 3.88 -12.86
CA ARG A 19 -17.49 3.26 -11.55
C ARG A 19 -16.81 1.90 -11.41
N VAL A 20 -16.72 1.44 -10.17
CA VAL A 20 -16.43 0.04 -9.82
C VAL A 20 -17.58 -0.55 -9.01
N LEU A 21 -17.73 -1.86 -9.10
CA LEU A 21 -18.63 -2.68 -8.28
C LEU A 21 -17.78 -3.68 -7.49
N GLU A 22 -17.89 -3.65 -6.17
CA GLU A 22 -17.00 -4.36 -5.25
C GLU A 22 -17.82 -5.23 -4.30
N LYS A 23 -17.40 -6.49 -4.13
CA LYS A 23 -17.87 -7.38 -3.06
C LYS A 23 -17.05 -7.12 -1.81
N LEU A 24 -17.74 -6.90 -0.70
CA LEU A 24 -17.19 -6.57 0.61
C LEU A 24 -17.79 -7.55 1.63
N GLY A 25 -17.30 -8.78 1.60
CA GLY A 25 -17.93 -9.87 2.31
C GLY A 25 -19.34 -10.15 1.78
N ALA A 26 -20.34 -10.01 2.65
CA ALA A 26 -21.75 -10.14 2.28
C ALA A 26 -22.33 -8.90 1.56
N LEU A 27 -21.67 -7.75 1.64
CA LEU A 27 -22.14 -6.52 1.02
C LEU A 27 -21.61 -6.39 -0.41
N VAL A 28 -22.40 -5.75 -1.27
CA VAL A 28 -21.94 -5.26 -2.57
C VAL A 28 -22.01 -3.74 -2.52
N ALA A 29 -20.95 -3.05 -2.90
CA ALA A 29 -20.92 -1.60 -2.94
C ALA A 29 -20.41 -1.10 -4.29
N SER A 30 -20.87 0.09 -4.68
CA SER A 30 -20.37 0.76 -5.87
C SER A 30 -19.84 2.14 -5.51
N ARG A 31 -18.67 2.48 -6.05
CA ARG A 31 -18.08 3.81 -5.92
C ARG A 31 -17.66 4.35 -7.28
N GLY A 32 -17.57 5.68 -7.38
CA GLY A 32 -17.03 6.34 -8.57
C GLY A 32 -15.60 5.87 -8.87
N CYS A 33 -15.23 5.82 -10.14
CA CYS A 33 -13.86 5.59 -10.57
C CYS A 33 -13.67 6.26 -11.92
N HIS A 34 -13.04 7.43 -11.91
CA HIS A 34 -12.89 8.23 -13.10
C HIS A 34 -12.04 7.57 -14.17
N ALA A 35 -11.23 6.56 -13.87
CA ALA A 35 -10.42 5.86 -14.86
C ALA A 35 -11.20 4.77 -15.64
N ALA A 36 -12.35 4.31 -15.13
CA ALA A 36 -13.08 3.19 -15.71
C ALA A 36 -14.02 3.62 -16.86
N TRP A 37 -13.46 4.07 -17.99
CA TRP A 37 -14.22 4.63 -19.13
C TRP A 37 -14.93 3.61 -20.01
N TRP A 38 -14.53 2.34 -19.93
CA TRP A 38 -15.12 1.26 -20.71
C TRP A 38 -16.55 0.93 -20.26
N ARG A 39 -17.24 0.10 -21.05
CA ARG A 39 -18.60 -0.36 -20.73
C ARG A 39 -18.56 -1.41 -19.61
N ARG A 40 -19.56 -1.35 -18.74
CA ARG A 40 -19.82 -2.36 -17.70
C ARG A 40 -20.08 -3.71 -18.36
N LYS A 41 -19.57 -4.79 -17.77
CA LYS A 41 -19.83 -6.15 -18.26
C LYS A 41 -21.05 -6.77 -17.59
N LEU A 42 -21.26 -6.52 -16.30
CA LEU A 42 -22.39 -7.07 -15.57
C LEU A 42 -23.70 -6.34 -15.92
N PRO A 43 -24.84 -7.06 -15.94
CA PRO A 43 -26.15 -6.47 -16.15
C PRO A 43 -26.48 -5.40 -15.10
N ALA A 44 -27.32 -4.43 -15.48
CA ALA A 44 -27.76 -3.37 -14.57
C ALA A 44 -28.40 -3.92 -13.27
N ALA A 45 -29.01 -5.11 -13.31
CA ALA A 45 -29.58 -5.75 -12.13
C ALA A 45 -28.52 -6.05 -11.05
N GLU A 46 -27.32 -6.47 -11.42
CA GLU A 46 -26.22 -6.72 -10.47
C GLU A 46 -25.74 -5.41 -9.82
N TRP A 47 -25.63 -4.35 -10.62
CA TRP A 47 -25.25 -3.03 -10.11
C TRP A 47 -26.29 -2.44 -9.16
N ARG A 48 -27.58 -2.73 -9.35
CA ARG A 48 -28.66 -2.29 -8.43
C ARG A 48 -28.60 -2.96 -7.05
N LYS A 49 -27.88 -4.08 -6.90
CA LYS A 49 -27.63 -4.70 -5.60
C LYS A 49 -26.65 -3.89 -4.73
N SER A 50 -25.95 -2.91 -5.32
CA SER A 50 -24.96 -2.13 -4.58
C SER A 50 -25.61 -1.27 -3.51
N VAL A 51 -25.06 -1.29 -2.31
CA VAL A 51 -25.54 -0.50 -1.18
C VAL A 51 -24.70 0.74 -0.94
N GLU A 52 -25.29 1.72 -0.26
CA GLU A 52 -24.57 2.86 0.28
C GLU A 52 -23.89 2.46 1.59
N LEU A 53 -22.56 2.29 1.58
CA LEU A 53 -21.81 1.84 2.76
C LEU A 53 -22.07 2.69 4.01
N LYS A 54 -22.24 4.01 3.87
CA LYS A 54 -22.53 4.89 5.02
C LYS A 54 -23.88 4.60 5.68
N LYS A 55 -24.82 4.02 4.94
CA LYS A 55 -26.15 3.67 5.45
C LYS A 55 -26.16 2.26 6.04
N GLU A 56 -25.57 1.30 5.34
CA GLU A 56 -25.63 -0.12 5.73
C GLU A 56 -24.59 -0.51 6.77
N LEU A 57 -23.37 0.04 6.70
CA LEU A 57 -22.29 -0.35 7.59
C LEU A 57 -22.31 0.49 8.87
N LYS A 58 -23.08 0.04 9.87
CA LYS A 58 -23.21 0.72 11.17
C LYS A 58 -21.98 0.54 12.05
N GLU A 59 -21.44 -0.66 12.08
CA GLU A 59 -20.26 -1.03 12.86
C GLU A 59 -19.11 -1.43 11.92
N PRO A 60 -17.84 -1.21 12.30
CA PRO A 60 -16.71 -1.70 11.54
C PRO A 60 -16.76 -3.22 11.36
N MET A 61 -16.52 -3.70 10.14
CA MET A 61 -16.48 -5.12 9.83
C MET A 61 -15.09 -5.56 9.39
N LYS A 62 -14.74 -6.81 9.68
CA LYS A 62 -13.51 -7.41 9.15
C LYS A 62 -13.66 -7.68 7.68
N LEU A 63 -12.66 -7.29 6.91
CA LEU A 63 -12.56 -7.55 5.49
C LEU A 63 -11.16 -8.06 5.15
N ARG A 64 -11.08 -9.20 4.50
CA ARG A 64 -9.86 -9.83 4.03
C ARG A 64 -9.55 -9.36 2.60
N ILE A 65 -8.36 -8.79 2.41
CA ILE A 65 -7.81 -8.40 1.12
C ILE A 65 -6.49 -9.17 0.96
N GLY A 66 -6.44 -10.09 0.00
CA GLY A 66 -5.35 -11.07 -0.10
C GLY A 66 -5.24 -11.91 1.18
N THR A 67 -4.07 -11.89 1.80
CA THR A 67 -3.76 -12.61 3.05
C THR A 67 -3.99 -11.77 4.31
N LEU A 68 -4.24 -10.46 4.17
CA LEU A 68 -4.36 -9.52 5.28
C LEU A 68 -5.82 -9.23 5.59
N ARG A 69 -6.11 -8.94 6.86
CA ARG A 69 -7.43 -8.49 7.33
C ARG A 69 -7.41 -7.02 7.70
N PHE A 70 -8.49 -6.31 7.41
CA PHE A 70 -8.67 -4.89 7.69
C PHE A 70 -10.03 -4.66 8.35
N LEU A 71 -10.18 -3.54 9.05
CA LEU A 71 -11.46 -3.06 9.55
C LEU A 71 -12.02 -2.08 8.53
N LEU A 72 -13.02 -2.51 7.78
CA LEU A 72 -13.80 -1.61 6.93
C LEU A 72 -14.78 -0.86 7.82
N SER A 73 -14.78 0.46 7.74
CA SER A 73 -15.79 1.32 8.36
C SER A 73 -16.52 2.16 7.31
N ALA A 74 -17.69 2.66 7.66
CA ALA A 74 -18.46 3.58 6.81
C ALA A 74 -17.67 4.86 6.48
N GLN A 75 -16.82 5.30 7.40
CA GLN A 75 -16.01 6.51 7.25
C GLN A 75 -14.77 6.19 6.40
N GLY A 76 -14.63 6.87 5.27
CA GLY A 76 -13.53 6.65 4.33
C GLY A 76 -13.76 5.47 3.36
N GLY A 77 -14.45 4.41 3.80
CA GLY A 77 -14.81 3.26 2.98
C GLY A 77 -13.62 2.51 2.39
N VAL A 78 -13.86 1.72 1.34
CA VAL A 78 -12.89 0.77 0.77
C VAL A 78 -11.58 1.42 0.31
N ARG A 79 -11.63 2.67 -0.19
CA ARG A 79 -10.44 3.36 -0.71
C ARG A 79 -9.34 3.53 0.32
N VAL A 80 -9.72 3.69 1.59
CA VAL A 80 -8.76 3.87 2.68
C VAL A 80 -7.96 2.58 2.92
N LEU A 81 -8.51 1.42 2.56
CA LEU A 81 -7.84 0.13 2.66
C LEU A 81 -6.88 -0.14 1.49
N ALA A 82 -7.00 0.61 0.39
CA ALA A 82 -6.15 0.50 -0.81
C ALA A 82 -5.99 -0.93 -1.37
N PRO A 83 -7.09 -1.66 -1.67
CA PRO A 83 -7.03 -3.05 -2.15
C PRO A 83 -6.20 -3.24 -3.42
N GLU A 84 -6.02 -2.19 -4.21
CA GLU A 84 -5.15 -2.18 -5.39
C GLU A 84 -3.67 -2.49 -5.07
N LEU A 85 -3.23 -2.32 -3.82
CA LEU A 85 -1.86 -2.58 -3.39
C LEU A 85 -1.61 -4.03 -2.95
N GLN A 86 -2.62 -4.91 -2.98
CA GLN A 86 -2.51 -6.27 -2.42
C GLN A 86 -1.36 -7.09 -2.99
N GLU A 87 -1.08 -6.97 -4.29
CA GLU A 87 0.03 -7.68 -4.93
C GLU A 87 1.39 -7.15 -4.45
N LEU A 88 1.50 -5.82 -4.25
CA LEU A 88 2.72 -5.20 -3.73
C LEU A 88 2.93 -5.56 -2.25
N TRP A 89 1.87 -5.68 -1.45
CA TRP A 89 1.98 -6.19 -0.09
C TRP A 89 2.51 -7.63 -0.07
N ALA A 90 1.96 -8.51 -0.92
CA ALA A 90 2.42 -9.88 -1.04
C ALA A 90 3.91 -9.95 -1.44
N GLN A 91 4.32 -9.12 -2.41
CA GLN A 91 5.72 -9.00 -2.81
C GLN A 91 6.62 -8.50 -1.67
N THR A 92 6.17 -7.52 -0.87
CA THR A 92 6.88 -7.05 0.32
C THR A 92 7.09 -8.17 1.34
N GLY A 93 6.06 -8.97 1.62
CA GLY A 93 6.17 -10.14 2.50
C GLY A 93 7.18 -11.17 1.99
N GLN A 94 7.11 -11.52 0.70
CA GLN A 94 8.06 -12.44 0.05
C GLN A 94 9.50 -11.92 0.13
N MET A 95 9.70 -10.62 -0.13
CA MET A 95 11.00 -9.95 -0.02
C MET A 95 11.58 -10.05 1.39
N CYS A 96 10.76 -9.84 2.42
CA CYS A 96 11.20 -9.92 3.82
C CYS A 96 11.50 -11.37 4.26
N ALA A 97 10.70 -12.33 3.81
CA ALA A 97 10.91 -13.75 4.09
C ALA A 97 12.22 -14.26 3.46
N ALA A 98 12.43 -14.01 2.17
CA ALA A 98 13.65 -14.39 1.46
C ALA A 98 14.91 -13.76 2.10
N PHE A 99 14.81 -12.49 2.50
CA PHE A 99 15.90 -11.83 3.24
C PHE A 99 16.23 -12.55 4.55
N THR A 100 15.22 -12.93 5.32
CA THR A 100 15.40 -13.58 6.62
C THR A 100 16.05 -14.96 6.47
N GLU A 101 15.68 -15.71 5.44
CA GLU A 101 16.30 -16.99 5.10
C GLU A 101 17.78 -16.82 4.73
N GLN A 102 18.10 -15.81 3.92
CA GLN A 102 19.46 -15.57 3.42
C GLN A 102 20.39 -14.97 4.49
N GLN A 103 19.92 -13.97 5.24
CA GLN A 103 20.76 -13.21 6.19
C GLN A 103 20.66 -13.75 7.63
N ARG A 104 19.79 -14.72 7.89
CA ARG A 104 19.56 -15.32 9.22
C ARG A 104 19.21 -14.30 10.31
N ARG A 105 18.57 -13.19 9.91
CA ARG A 105 18.01 -12.17 10.80
C ARG A 105 16.79 -11.51 10.16
N PRO A 106 15.86 -10.96 10.95
CA PRO A 106 14.76 -10.16 10.40
C PRO A 106 15.25 -9.01 9.51
N ALA A 107 14.50 -8.73 8.45
CA ALA A 107 14.65 -7.51 7.68
C ALA A 107 14.25 -6.29 8.54
N ARG A 108 15.01 -5.21 8.46
CA ARG A 108 14.61 -3.88 8.97
C ARG A 108 13.90 -3.13 7.85
N VAL A 109 12.64 -2.79 8.04
CA VAL A 109 11.78 -2.17 7.04
C VAL A 109 11.42 -0.76 7.48
N LEU A 110 11.61 0.22 6.60
CA LEU A 110 11.10 1.58 6.78
C LEU A 110 9.90 1.77 5.85
N ASN A 111 8.72 2.06 6.40
CA ASN A 111 7.52 2.38 5.64
C ASN A 111 7.16 3.85 5.84
N LEU A 112 7.53 4.69 4.88
CA LEU A 112 7.24 6.13 4.86
C LEU A 112 5.88 6.37 4.22
N PHE A 113 5.09 7.26 4.83
CA PHE A 113 3.69 7.51 4.45
C PHE A 113 2.85 6.24 4.60
N GLY A 114 2.99 5.56 5.74
CA GLY A 114 2.49 4.21 5.93
C GLY A 114 0.96 4.07 5.82
N GLY A 115 0.23 5.19 5.93
CA GLY A 115 -1.20 5.27 5.74
C GLY A 115 -2.00 4.50 6.81
N SER A 116 -3.30 4.76 6.85
CA SER A 116 -4.19 4.14 7.84
C SER A 116 -4.45 2.65 7.61
N ALA A 117 -4.30 2.15 6.38
CA ALA A 117 -4.39 0.72 6.10
C ALA A 117 -3.22 -0.04 6.74
N GLY A 118 -2.00 0.51 6.64
CA GLY A 118 -0.78 -0.13 7.09
C GLY A 118 -0.39 -1.40 6.31
N GLY A 119 -0.97 -1.66 5.13
CA GLY A 119 -0.85 -2.95 4.42
C GLY A 119 0.60 -3.42 4.21
N PHE A 120 1.51 -2.52 3.83
CA PHE A 120 2.95 -2.83 3.73
C PHE A 120 3.58 -3.22 5.06
N THR A 121 3.26 -2.49 6.13
CA THR A 121 3.71 -2.79 7.50
C THR A 121 3.20 -4.15 7.96
N LEU A 122 1.92 -4.46 7.73
CA LEU A 122 1.32 -5.73 8.10
C LEU A 122 1.97 -6.89 7.34
N ALA A 123 2.15 -6.77 6.03
CA ALA A 123 2.78 -7.81 5.22
C ALA A 123 4.25 -8.07 5.63
N ALA A 124 5.02 -7.01 5.85
CA ALA A 124 6.40 -7.13 6.32
C ALA A 124 6.47 -7.77 7.72
N ALA A 125 5.65 -7.31 8.66
CA ALA A 125 5.62 -7.85 10.02
C ALA A 125 5.12 -9.30 10.09
N GLN A 126 4.18 -9.70 9.21
CA GLN A 126 3.73 -11.09 9.09
C GLN A 126 4.87 -12.00 8.60
N ALA A 127 5.77 -11.48 7.76
CA ALA A 127 7.01 -12.16 7.36
C ALA A 127 8.13 -12.10 8.42
N GLY A 128 7.86 -11.56 9.61
CA GLY A 128 8.80 -11.50 10.72
C GLY A 128 9.76 -10.32 10.71
N ALA A 129 9.59 -9.34 9.81
CA ALA A 129 10.42 -8.15 9.75
C ALA A 129 10.20 -7.22 10.97
N ALA A 130 11.24 -6.45 11.30
CA ALA A 130 11.16 -5.31 12.20
C ALA A 130 10.80 -4.05 11.38
N VAL A 131 9.69 -3.39 11.70
CA VAL A 131 9.13 -2.34 10.84
C VAL A 131 9.03 -0.99 11.57
N ALA A 132 9.59 0.06 10.98
CA ALA A 132 9.27 1.44 11.33
C ALA A 132 8.15 1.94 10.42
N HIS A 133 6.95 2.11 10.98
CA HIS A 133 5.80 2.71 10.29
C HIS A 133 5.74 4.20 10.61
N VAL A 134 5.87 5.05 9.60
CA VAL A 134 5.93 6.51 9.76
C VAL A 134 4.77 7.16 9.03
N GLU A 135 3.98 7.92 9.77
CA GLU A 135 2.79 8.60 9.27
C GLU A 135 2.55 9.89 10.08
N ALA A 136 2.10 10.96 9.42
CA ALA A 136 1.88 12.25 10.06
C ALA A 136 0.58 12.27 10.88
N SER A 137 -0.40 11.44 10.52
CA SER A 137 -1.69 11.35 11.21
C SER A 137 -1.67 10.31 12.34
N ALA A 138 -1.86 10.78 13.57
CA ALA A 138 -2.03 9.91 14.74
C ALA A 138 -3.25 8.97 14.59
N ASP A 139 -4.35 9.46 14.00
CA ASP A 139 -5.55 8.65 13.73
C ASP A 139 -5.27 7.55 12.69
N ALA A 140 -4.47 7.84 11.66
CA ALA A 140 -4.05 6.83 10.70
C ALA A 140 -3.22 5.72 11.38
N ILE A 141 -2.28 6.09 12.25
CA ILE A 141 -1.51 5.12 13.05
C ILE A 141 -2.42 4.30 13.96
N LYS A 142 -3.42 4.91 14.59
CA LYS A 142 -4.40 4.19 15.41
C LYS A 142 -5.10 3.09 14.59
N HIS A 143 -5.62 3.43 13.41
CA HIS A 143 -6.27 2.44 12.54
C HIS A 143 -5.30 1.34 12.07
N ALA A 144 -4.07 1.70 11.70
CA ALA A 144 -3.06 0.71 11.29
C ALA A 144 -2.70 -0.25 12.44
N ARG A 145 -2.70 0.22 13.70
CA ARG A 145 -2.53 -0.62 14.89
C ARG A 145 -3.72 -1.56 15.14
N GLU A 146 -4.94 -1.08 14.93
CA GLU A 146 -6.15 -1.93 15.01
C GLU A 146 -6.09 -3.04 13.95
N HIS A 147 -5.64 -2.72 12.73
CA HIS A 147 -5.38 -3.71 11.70
C HIS A 147 -4.27 -4.71 12.11
N ALA A 148 -3.18 -4.24 12.71
CA ALA A 148 -2.14 -5.12 13.24
C ALA A 148 -2.70 -6.09 14.29
N ALA A 149 -3.56 -5.63 15.20
CA ALA A 149 -4.19 -6.46 16.21
C ALA A 149 -5.06 -7.58 15.60
N ILE A 150 -5.92 -7.28 14.64
CA ILE A 150 -6.79 -8.30 13.99
C ILE A 150 -6.01 -9.28 13.09
N ASN A 151 -4.79 -8.94 12.69
CA ASN A 151 -3.87 -9.85 12.01
C ASN A 151 -2.95 -10.61 12.99
N THR A 152 -3.16 -10.50 14.30
CA THR A 152 -2.33 -11.13 15.35
C THR A 152 -0.88 -10.62 15.37
N LEU A 153 -0.66 -9.39 14.92
CA LEU A 153 0.66 -8.74 14.82
C LEU A 153 0.94 -7.74 15.95
N ALA A 154 0.09 -7.66 16.98
CA ALA A 154 0.22 -6.70 18.08
C ALA A 154 1.55 -6.81 18.85
N ASN A 155 2.10 -8.03 18.95
CA ASN A 155 3.36 -8.32 19.64
C ASN A 155 4.57 -8.41 18.68
N ARG A 156 4.42 -8.00 17.42
CA ARG A 156 5.52 -7.94 16.45
C ARG A 156 6.32 -6.66 16.66
N ASP A 157 7.57 -6.66 16.18
CA ASP A 157 8.46 -5.51 16.23
C ASP A 157 8.02 -4.45 15.21
N ILE A 158 7.02 -3.66 15.60
CA ILE A 158 6.52 -2.53 14.81
C ILE A 158 6.65 -1.25 15.63
N ARG A 159 7.58 -0.38 15.20
CA ARG A 159 7.74 0.97 15.72
C ARG A 159 6.77 1.90 14.99
N TRP A 160 5.73 2.34 15.70
CA TRP A 160 4.75 3.31 15.21
C TRP A 160 5.23 4.74 15.48
N VAL A 161 5.43 5.53 14.45
CA VAL A 161 6.00 6.88 14.54
C VAL A 161 5.06 7.92 13.96
N VAL A 162 4.52 8.77 14.83
CA VAL A 162 3.73 9.95 14.42
C VAL A 162 4.70 11.09 14.09
N ASP A 163 5.03 11.28 12.82
CA ASP A 163 5.91 12.36 12.36
C ASP A 163 5.72 12.63 10.86
N ASP A 164 6.25 13.76 10.39
CA ASP A 164 6.40 14.03 8.96
C ASP A 164 7.39 13.01 8.35
N PRO A 165 6.97 12.18 7.37
CA PRO A 165 7.82 11.12 6.85
C PRO A 165 9.12 11.62 6.20
N VAL A 166 9.12 12.83 5.62
CA VAL A 166 10.32 13.43 5.00
C VAL A 166 11.30 13.87 6.10
N LYS A 167 10.82 14.60 7.11
CA LYS A 167 11.66 15.05 8.23
C LYS A 167 12.19 13.85 9.02
N PHE A 168 11.37 12.81 9.21
CA PHE A 168 11.82 11.58 9.84
C PHE A 168 12.96 10.93 9.07
N ALA A 169 12.82 10.74 7.76
CA ALA A 169 13.88 10.17 6.92
C ALA A 169 15.18 11.00 6.97
N GLN A 170 15.07 12.33 6.96
CA GLN A 170 16.23 13.21 7.09
C GLN A 170 16.95 13.05 8.43
N ARG A 171 16.21 12.98 9.55
CA ARG A 171 16.80 12.77 10.87
C ARG A 171 17.43 11.39 11.02
N GLU A 172 16.76 10.35 10.55
CA GLU A 172 17.33 8.99 10.52
C GLU A 172 18.63 8.96 9.73
N ARG A 173 18.73 9.69 8.61
CA ARG A 173 19.97 9.77 7.84
C ARG A 173 21.10 10.39 8.64
N THR A 174 20.82 11.49 9.36
CA THR A 174 21.78 12.15 10.26
C THR A 174 22.19 11.25 11.42
N GLN A 175 21.27 10.41 11.92
CA GLN A 175 21.50 9.46 13.01
C GLN A 175 22.02 8.10 12.53
N ALA A 176 22.43 7.99 11.26
CA ALA A 176 22.94 6.77 10.64
C ALA A 176 21.97 5.56 10.72
N GLY A 177 20.66 5.81 10.65
CA GLY A 177 19.63 4.79 10.48
C GLY A 177 19.87 3.96 9.21
N ARG A 178 19.62 2.64 9.28
CA ARG A 178 19.89 1.69 8.20
C ARG A 178 18.76 0.68 8.06
N TYR A 179 18.25 0.52 6.85
CA TYR A 179 17.11 -0.31 6.53
C TYR A 179 17.41 -1.23 5.35
N ASP A 180 16.91 -2.46 5.42
CA ASP A 180 17.10 -3.46 4.38
C ASP A 180 16.05 -3.29 3.27
N LEU A 181 14.82 -2.88 3.61
CA LEU A 181 13.79 -2.53 2.65
C LEU A 181 13.18 -1.17 3.02
N ILE A 182 13.07 -0.28 2.04
CA ILE A 182 12.41 1.02 2.24
C ILE A 182 11.21 1.10 1.30
N ILE A 183 10.06 1.46 1.86
CA ILE A 183 8.79 1.62 1.15
C ILE A 183 8.40 3.09 1.26
N VAL A 184 8.05 3.70 0.14
CA VAL A 184 7.63 5.09 0.05
C VAL A 184 6.32 5.12 -0.72
N ASP A 185 5.20 5.46 -0.06
CA ASP A 185 3.88 5.64 -0.68
C ASP A 185 3.39 7.09 -0.47
N PRO A 186 4.09 8.08 -1.04
CA PRO A 186 3.80 9.48 -0.80
C PRO A 186 2.34 9.82 -1.13
N HIS A 187 1.71 10.52 -0.20
CA HIS A 187 0.40 11.10 -0.40
C HIS A 187 0.33 12.46 0.29
N THR A 188 -0.44 13.38 -0.29
CA THR A 188 -0.71 14.68 0.31
C THR A 188 -2.05 14.60 1.05
N PRO A 189 -2.11 14.91 2.36
CA PRO A 189 -3.39 15.03 3.06
C PRO A 189 -4.24 16.10 2.37
N LYS A 190 -5.54 15.82 2.17
CA LYS A 190 -6.45 16.70 1.42
C LYS A 190 -6.57 18.11 2.01
N ASP A 191 -6.42 18.24 3.33
CA ASP A 191 -6.58 19.49 4.06
C ASP A 191 -5.25 20.21 4.32
N ALA A 192 -4.14 19.70 3.76
CA ALA A 192 -2.83 20.31 3.95
C ALA A 192 -2.74 21.65 3.19
N LYS A 193 -2.67 22.76 3.92
CA LYS A 193 -2.41 24.10 3.34
C LYS A 193 -1.07 24.18 2.60
N ARG A 194 -0.10 23.37 3.03
CA ARG A 194 1.21 23.13 2.40
C ARG A 194 1.65 21.72 2.81
N GLY A 195 2.09 20.91 1.86
CA GLY A 195 2.47 19.52 2.12
C GLY A 195 3.47 19.00 1.10
N PHE A 196 3.74 17.69 1.17
CA PHE A 196 4.55 16.99 0.18
C PHE A 196 3.89 17.13 -1.20
N GLU A 197 4.65 17.62 -2.18
CA GLU A 197 4.25 17.74 -3.57
C GLU A 197 5.12 16.80 -4.40
N LEU A 198 4.49 15.84 -5.08
CA LEU A 198 5.20 14.75 -5.75
C LEU A 198 6.27 15.25 -6.73
N GLU A 199 5.93 16.20 -7.59
CA GLU A 199 6.84 16.74 -8.61
C GLU A 199 7.99 17.55 -8.03
N ARG A 200 7.77 18.21 -6.88
CA ARG A 200 8.76 19.08 -6.23
C ARG A 200 9.69 18.29 -5.31
N ASP A 201 9.14 17.39 -4.50
CA ASP A 201 9.80 16.86 -3.30
C ASP A 201 10.33 15.43 -3.47
N LEU A 202 9.80 14.66 -4.44
CA LEU A 202 10.12 13.23 -4.56
C LEU A 202 11.61 12.97 -4.82
N GLY A 203 12.25 13.74 -5.70
CA GLY A 203 13.68 13.58 -5.99
C GLY A 203 14.55 13.72 -4.74
N ALA A 204 14.32 14.78 -3.96
CA ALA A 204 15.06 15.03 -2.71
C ALA A 204 14.79 13.95 -1.64
N LEU A 205 13.56 13.43 -1.59
CA LEU A 205 13.22 12.32 -0.71
C LEU A 205 13.96 11.04 -1.11
N LEU A 206 13.99 10.68 -2.40
CA LEU A 206 14.71 9.49 -2.87
C LEU A 206 16.22 9.59 -2.62
N ALA A 207 16.81 10.78 -2.81
CA ALA A 207 18.20 11.06 -2.44
C ALA A 207 18.47 10.95 -0.92
N THR A 208 17.45 11.15 -0.08
CA THR A 208 17.52 10.90 1.36
C THR A 208 17.44 9.41 1.66
N VAL A 209 16.51 8.71 1.01
CA VAL A 209 16.28 7.27 1.14
C VAL A 209 17.50 6.45 0.71
N SER A 210 18.23 6.85 -0.34
CA SER A 210 19.45 6.16 -0.76
C SER A 210 20.51 6.11 0.34
N GLY A 211 20.62 7.16 1.17
CA GLY A 211 21.52 7.20 2.32
C GLY A 211 21.06 6.40 3.55
N LEU A 212 19.85 5.81 3.51
CA LEU A 212 19.27 4.99 4.57
C LEU A 212 19.38 3.50 4.31
N LEU A 213 19.87 3.08 3.15
CA LEU A 213 20.05 1.66 2.82
C LEU A 213 21.14 1.03 3.71
N SER A 214 20.87 -0.18 4.19
CA SER A 214 21.87 -1.02 4.86
C SER A 214 22.96 -1.50 3.89
N ASP A 215 23.99 -2.15 4.40
CA ASP A 215 25.08 -2.70 3.58
C ASP A 215 24.63 -3.85 2.68
N LYS A 216 23.54 -4.52 3.04
CA LYS A 216 22.94 -5.64 2.30
C LYS A 216 21.44 -5.40 2.13
N PRO A 217 21.03 -4.37 1.38
CA PRO A 217 19.63 -4.05 1.26
C PRO A 217 18.93 -5.05 0.33
N VAL A 218 17.66 -5.29 0.60
CA VAL A 218 16.71 -5.95 -0.32
C VAL A 218 16.38 -5.02 -1.48
N GLY A 219 16.02 -3.77 -1.18
CA GLY A 219 15.56 -2.84 -2.20
C GLY A 219 14.77 -1.66 -1.68
N VAL A 220 14.19 -0.93 -2.63
CA VAL A 220 13.29 0.20 -2.41
C VAL A 220 12.03 0.02 -3.26
N LEU A 221 10.87 0.22 -2.67
CA LEU A 221 9.56 0.21 -3.34
C LEU A 221 8.94 1.61 -3.26
N LEU A 222 8.66 2.21 -4.41
CA LEU A 222 7.99 3.49 -4.54
C LEU A 222 6.61 3.29 -5.16
N CYS A 223 5.56 3.77 -4.51
CA CYS A 223 4.18 3.77 -5.00
C CYS A 223 3.70 5.21 -5.19
N CYS A 224 3.06 5.52 -6.32
CA CYS A 224 2.46 6.82 -6.55
C CYS A 224 1.03 6.62 -7.06
N ARG A 225 0.06 6.86 -6.17
CA ARG A 225 -1.39 6.73 -6.45
C ARG A 225 -2.09 8.06 -6.66
N GLN A 226 -1.34 9.15 -6.55
CA GLN A 226 -1.78 10.52 -6.77
C GLN A 226 -0.86 11.19 -7.79
N GLY A 227 -1.40 12.18 -8.51
CA GLY A 227 -0.67 12.91 -9.53
C GLY A 227 -0.60 12.18 -10.88
N ALA A 228 -0.14 12.91 -11.90
CA ALA A 228 0.02 12.40 -13.26
C ALA A 228 1.48 12.02 -13.50
N VAL A 229 1.89 10.85 -12.97
CA VAL A 229 3.26 10.33 -13.15
C VAL A 229 3.25 9.01 -13.92
N SER A 230 4.17 8.87 -14.87
CA SER A 230 4.32 7.63 -15.64
C SER A 230 5.25 6.65 -14.94
N PRO A 231 5.12 5.32 -15.18
CA PRO A 231 6.10 4.35 -14.69
C PRO A 231 7.52 4.64 -15.20
N THR A 232 7.66 5.22 -16.39
CA THR A 232 8.95 5.59 -16.97
C THR A 232 9.63 6.70 -16.16
N THR A 233 8.87 7.72 -15.75
CA THR A 233 9.37 8.80 -14.88
C THR A 233 9.91 8.23 -13.57
N LEU A 234 9.14 7.36 -12.90
CA LEU A 234 9.58 6.74 -11.65
C LEU A 234 10.84 5.88 -11.86
N LYS A 235 10.90 5.09 -12.94
CA LYS A 235 12.10 4.29 -13.25
C LYS A 235 13.34 5.16 -13.48
N HIS A 236 13.21 6.34 -14.10
CA HIS A 236 14.34 7.26 -14.26
C HIS A 236 14.83 7.81 -12.92
N LEU A 237 13.91 8.27 -12.05
CA LEU A 237 14.25 8.73 -10.70
C LEU A 237 14.93 7.61 -9.88
N MET A 238 14.38 6.40 -9.92
CA MET A 238 14.97 5.25 -9.23
C MET A 238 16.37 4.91 -9.77
N ARG A 239 16.58 4.96 -11.09
CA ARG A 239 17.92 4.72 -11.66
C ARG A 239 18.91 5.81 -11.26
N GLN A 240 18.50 7.06 -11.25
CA GLN A 240 19.36 8.18 -10.86
C GLN A 240 19.91 7.98 -9.45
N GLU A 241 19.05 7.62 -8.49
CA GLU A 241 19.46 7.52 -7.08
C GLU A 241 20.08 6.17 -6.71
N PHE A 242 19.67 5.08 -7.35
CA PHE A 242 20.01 3.73 -6.87
C PHE A 242 20.96 2.93 -7.78
N SER A 243 21.23 3.35 -9.02
CA SER A 243 22.12 2.58 -9.91
C SER A 243 23.55 2.46 -9.38
N ILE A 244 23.99 3.40 -8.54
CA ILE A 244 25.30 3.35 -7.87
C ILE A 244 25.47 2.12 -6.98
N PHE A 245 24.36 1.54 -6.51
CA PHE A 245 24.36 0.33 -5.69
C PHE A 245 24.27 -0.95 -6.55
N GLY A 246 24.36 -0.85 -7.89
CA GLY A 246 24.06 -1.95 -8.80
C GLY A 246 22.58 -2.33 -8.73
N GLY A 247 22.26 -3.62 -8.90
CA GLY A 247 20.88 -4.08 -8.83
C GLY A 247 20.09 -3.86 -10.13
N SER A 248 18.77 -3.93 -10.02
CA SER A 248 17.85 -3.74 -11.16
C SER A 248 16.69 -2.84 -10.78
N VAL A 249 16.24 -2.03 -11.74
CA VAL A 249 15.06 -1.16 -11.60
C VAL A 249 13.92 -1.70 -12.45
N GLY A 250 12.81 -2.00 -11.80
CA GLY A 250 11.54 -2.40 -12.41
C GLY A 250 10.42 -1.41 -12.08
N GLY A 251 9.24 -1.64 -12.62
CA GLY A 251 8.06 -0.82 -12.35
C GLY A 251 6.96 -1.00 -13.38
N GLY A 252 5.77 -0.53 -13.03
CA GLY A 252 4.57 -0.70 -13.83
C GLY A 252 3.40 0.09 -13.24
N GLU A 253 2.19 -0.32 -13.61
CA GLU A 253 0.96 0.26 -13.09
C GLU A 253 0.49 -0.49 -11.84
N ILE A 254 -0.11 0.24 -10.91
CA ILE A 254 -0.86 -0.31 -9.79
C ILE A 254 -2.28 -0.53 -10.30
N LEU A 255 -2.73 -1.78 -10.35
CA LEU A 255 -4.02 -2.15 -10.93
C LEU A 255 -4.92 -2.74 -9.85
N LEU A 256 -6.16 -2.27 -9.79
CA LEU A 256 -7.20 -2.94 -9.03
C LEU A 256 -7.78 -4.06 -9.88
N LYS A 257 -7.58 -5.29 -9.44
CA LYS A 257 -7.93 -6.50 -10.19
C LYS A 257 -9.12 -7.22 -9.58
N GLY A 258 -9.90 -7.85 -10.46
CA GLY A 258 -11.01 -8.73 -10.11
C GLY A 258 -10.74 -10.17 -10.51
N ALA A 259 -11.80 -10.98 -10.56
CA ALA A 259 -11.74 -12.31 -11.15
C ALA A 259 -11.43 -12.23 -12.67
N GLU A 260 -11.07 -13.37 -13.26
CA GLU A 260 -10.82 -13.47 -14.69
C GLU A 260 -11.98 -12.87 -15.51
N GLY A 261 -11.64 -12.06 -16.52
CA GLY A 261 -12.61 -11.37 -17.36
C GLY A 261 -13.14 -10.06 -16.81
N VAL A 262 -12.88 -9.69 -15.55
CA VAL A 262 -13.19 -8.35 -15.03
C VAL A 262 -12.11 -7.36 -15.50
N PRO A 263 -12.46 -6.25 -16.20
CA PRO A 263 -11.45 -5.28 -16.61
C PRO A 263 -10.77 -4.64 -15.40
N GLU A 264 -9.44 -4.67 -15.41
CA GLU A 264 -8.60 -4.09 -14.36
C GLU A 264 -8.69 -2.56 -14.38
N VAL A 265 -8.57 -1.93 -13.21
CA VAL A 265 -8.68 -0.48 -13.07
C VAL A 265 -7.34 0.12 -12.68
N PRO A 266 -6.76 1.05 -13.47
CA PRO A 266 -5.51 1.69 -13.11
C PRO A 266 -5.73 2.63 -11.91
N CYS A 267 -4.90 2.45 -10.88
CA CYS A 267 -4.98 3.14 -9.59
C CYS A 267 -3.70 3.90 -9.23
N GLY A 268 -2.70 3.89 -10.11
CA GLY A 268 -1.41 4.55 -9.89
C GLY A 268 -0.29 3.83 -10.61
N VAL A 269 0.93 4.15 -10.22
CA VAL A 269 2.16 3.55 -10.76
C VAL A 269 3.10 3.18 -9.61
N TYR A 270 3.97 2.23 -9.86
CA TYR A 270 5.02 1.87 -8.90
C TYR A 270 6.35 1.68 -9.61
N ALA A 271 7.43 1.84 -8.85
CA ALA A 271 8.77 1.45 -9.26
C ALA A 271 9.48 0.72 -8.12
N THR A 272 10.34 -0.21 -8.48
CA THR A 272 11.17 -0.95 -7.53
C THR A 272 12.62 -0.84 -7.95
N TRP A 273 13.50 -0.68 -6.97
CA TRP A 273 14.91 -1.04 -7.12
C TRP A 273 15.16 -2.26 -6.24
N ARG A 274 15.78 -3.30 -6.80
CA ARG A 274 16.15 -4.51 -6.06
C ARG A 274 17.64 -4.74 -6.19
N LYS A 275 18.29 -5.03 -5.07
CA LYS A 275 19.67 -5.48 -5.07
C LYS A 275 19.72 -6.88 -5.71
N THR A 276 20.57 -7.05 -6.72
CA THR A 276 20.86 -8.39 -7.23
C THR A 276 21.72 -9.11 -6.20
N ALA A 277 21.37 -10.36 -5.90
CA ALA A 277 22.12 -11.22 -4.99
C ALA A 277 23.56 -11.44 -5.45
#